data_AF-V6JIS4-F1
#
_entry.id   AF-V6JIS4-F1
#
_cell.length_a   1.000
_cell.length_b   1.000
_cell.length_c   1.000
_cell.angle_alpha   90.00
_cell.angle_beta   90.00
_cell.angle_gamma   90.00
#
_symmetry.space_group_name_H-M   'P 1'
#
loop_
_entity.id
_entity.type
_entity.pdbx_description
1 polymer ?
#
loop_
_entity_poly.entity_id
_entity_poly.type
_entity_poly.pdbx_seq_one_letter_code
_entity_poly.pdbx_strand_id
1 'polypeptide(L)'
;MPKTITVRPRTSAAFDGPLVSLSGLLREWLPGQRWFAGKDRPVTDLSVLSVTELFPGCLHVLMHASHAPVPTPGGTSPPGDCYQLLLGLREQHAPRLERAFIGRAGQGPFAGLAVYDALHDPRSAHLLLERLRQPGTAGPLRFDADPGALVPGGLPPRLLDVEQSNSSIVYGDAYILKVFRRIQPGVNPDLEVTAALAAQGCTRVPAPVAWFGTTAPQPATLGVLQPFLPDATDGWTLALRALAAGDDFTAEADELGGAMAEVHLALAEAFGPAGPNASASARCT
;
A
#
# COMPACT_ATOMS: atom_id res chain seq x y z
N MET A 1 -13.44 11.43 -19.54
CA MET A 1 -13.25 12.36 -18.41
C MET A 1 -13.62 11.62 -17.14
N PRO A 2 -12.67 11.31 -16.25
CA PRO A 2 -13.00 10.72 -14.95
C PRO A 2 -13.80 11.76 -14.16
N LYS A 3 -14.98 11.37 -13.67
CA LYS A 3 -15.82 12.24 -12.85
C LYS A 3 -15.26 12.25 -11.43
N THR A 4 -14.24 13.07 -11.21
CA THR A 4 -13.77 13.37 -9.85
C THR A 4 -14.87 14.16 -9.13
N ILE A 5 -15.44 13.58 -8.08
CA ILE A 5 -16.30 14.32 -7.15
C ILE A 5 -15.38 15.12 -6.22
N THR A 6 -15.02 16.34 -6.61
CA THR A 6 -14.25 17.26 -5.76
C THR A 6 -15.21 18.02 -4.84
N VAL A 7 -15.32 17.61 -3.58
CA VAL A 7 -16.16 18.28 -2.58
C VAL A 7 -15.33 19.32 -1.82
N ARG A 8 -15.68 20.60 -1.95
CA ARG A 8 -15.15 21.68 -1.09
C ARG A 8 -15.69 21.53 0.34
N PRO A 9 -14.94 21.90 1.38
CA PRO A 9 -15.40 21.77 2.76
C PRO A 9 -16.50 22.79 3.02
N ARG A 10 -17.76 22.33 3.03
CA ARG A 10 -18.89 22.99 3.68
C ARG A 10 -19.62 21.93 4.49
N THR A 11 -19.62 22.13 5.80
CA THR A 11 -20.53 21.59 6.82
C THR A 11 -21.25 20.26 6.48
N SER A 12 -20.63 19.16 6.93
CA SER A 12 -21.23 17.98 7.57
C SER A 12 -22.38 17.15 6.95
N ALA A 13 -22.89 17.41 5.74
CA ALA A 13 -24.04 16.63 5.22
C ALA A 13 -23.82 15.89 3.88
N ALA A 14 -22.72 16.13 3.15
CA ALA A 14 -22.55 15.61 1.78
C ALA A 14 -21.70 14.31 1.66
N PHE A 15 -21.03 13.88 2.74
CA PHE A 15 -20.13 12.71 2.72
C PHE A 15 -20.80 11.38 3.12
N ASP A 16 -22.04 11.41 3.61
CA ASP A 16 -22.67 10.22 4.18
C ASP A 16 -23.11 9.18 3.14
N GLY A 17 -23.42 9.56 1.89
CA GLY A 17 -23.97 8.63 0.90
C GLY A 17 -23.09 7.40 0.61
N PRO A 18 -21.85 7.59 0.10
CA PRO A 18 -20.91 6.49 -0.13
C PRO A 18 -20.53 5.74 1.14
N LEU A 19 -20.45 6.45 2.28
CA LEU A 19 -20.08 5.92 3.59
C LEU A 19 -21.14 4.95 4.13
N VAL A 20 -22.40 5.38 4.12
CA VAL A 20 -23.57 4.59 4.51
C VAL A 20 -23.68 3.32 3.66
N SER A 21 -23.26 3.38 2.39
CA SER A 21 -23.32 2.23 1.48
C SER A 21 -22.38 1.08 1.84
N LEU A 22 -21.21 1.40 2.39
CA LEU A 22 -20.10 0.44 2.56
C LEU A 22 -19.71 0.19 4.02
N SER A 23 -20.09 1.07 4.95
CA SER A 23 -19.63 1.03 6.35
C SER A 23 -19.96 -0.27 7.07
N GLY A 24 -21.19 -0.78 6.94
CA GLY A 24 -21.59 -2.05 7.55
C GLY A 24 -20.78 -3.23 7.04
N LEU A 25 -20.66 -3.37 5.72
CA LEU A 25 -19.88 -4.43 5.08
C LEU A 25 -18.40 -4.39 5.49
N LEU A 26 -17.79 -3.21 5.46
CA LEU A 26 -16.38 -3.05 5.76
C LEU A 26 -16.10 -3.24 7.25
N ARG A 27 -17.06 -2.94 8.15
CA ARG A 27 -16.94 -3.22 9.59
C ARG A 27 -16.85 -4.72 9.87
N GLU A 28 -17.57 -5.54 9.13
CA GLU A 28 -17.53 -6.99 9.26
C GLU A 28 -16.31 -7.60 8.57
N TRP A 29 -15.94 -7.07 7.40
CA TRP A 29 -14.87 -7.64 6.58
C TRP A 29 -13.45 -7.27 7.04
N LEU A 30 -13.23 -6.03 7.49
CA LEU A 30 -11.88 -5.53 7.86
C LEU A 30 -11.19 -6.36 8.96
N PRO A 31 -11.86 -6.74 10.07
CA PRO A 31 -11.21 -7.52 11.13
C PRO A 31 -10.74 -8.91 10.69
N GLY A 32 -11.36 -9.47 9.65
CA GLY A 32 -10.96 -10.75 9.06
C GLY A 32 -9.68 -10.68 8.23
N GLN A 33 -9.16 -9.48 7.95
CA GLN A 33 -8.00 -9.31 7.10
C GLN A 33 -6.70 -9.53 7.86
N ARG A 34 -5.76 -10.25 7.23
CA ARG A 34 -4.46 -10.56 7.86
C ARG A 34 -3.66 -9.32 8.26
N TRP A 35 -3.74 -8.26 7.46
CA TRP A 35 -3.00 -7.00 7.59
C TRP A 35 -3.69 -5.99 8.52
N PHE A 36 -4.86 -6.32 9.05
CA PHE A 36 -5.57 -5.48 10.01
C PHE A 36 -4.84 -5.49 11.35
N ALA A 37 -4.44 -4.31 11.84
CA ALA A 37 -3.59 -4.18 13.03
C ALA A 37 -4.37 -4.27 14.36
N GLY A 38 -5.70 -4.23 14.33
CA GLY A 38 -6.56 -4.21 15.51
C GLY A 38 -7.23 -5.52 15.84
N LYS A 39 -6.65 -6.69 15.53
CA LYS A 39 -7.31 -8.00 15.75
C LYS A 39 -7.74 -8.23 17.20
N ASP A 40 -7.02 -7.64 18.15
CA ASP A 40 -7.32 -7.74 19.58
C ASP A 40 -8.21 -6.61 20.11
N ARG A 41 -8.66 -5.68 19.24
CA ARG A 41 -9.45 -4.50 19.62
C ARG A 41 -10.65 -4.31 18.69
N PRO A 42 -11.89 -4.41 19.19
CA PRO A 42 -13.06 -4.22 18.35
C PRO A 42 -13.05 -2.82 17.73
N VAL A 43 -13.42 -2.76 16.45
CA VAL A 43 -13.66 -1.50 15.74
C VAL A 43 -14.93 -0.88 16.31
N THR A 44 -14.80 0.30 16.92
CA THR A 44 -15.92 1.04 17.48
C THR A 44 -16.61 1.92 16.46
N ASP A 45 -15.83 2.47 15.52
CA ASP A 45 -16.34 3.34 14.46
C ASP A 45 -15.51 3.22 13.18
N LEU A 46 -16.16 3.43 12.03
CA LEU A 46 -15.52 3.51 10.72
C LEU A 46 -15.99 4.78 10.00
N SER A 47 -15.04 5.62 9.61
CA SER A 47 -15.32 6.82 8.82
C SER A 47 -14.50 6.80 7.53
N VAL A 48 -15.15 7.07 6.40
CA VAL A 48 -14.44 7.25 5.12
C VAL A 48 -13.85 8.65 5.08
N LEU A 49 -12.55 8.70 4.85
CA LEU A 49 -11.78 9.94 4.72
C LEU A 49 -11.76 10.44 3.27
N SER A 50 -11.74 9.53 2.30
CA SER A 50 -11.69 9.85 0.87
C SER A 50 -12.22 8.69 0.03
N VAL A 51 -12.89 9.01 -1.08
CA VAL A 51 -13.28 8.06 -2.14
C VAL A 51 -12.90 8.66 -3.48
N THR A 52 -12.18 7.90 -4.29
CA THR A 52 -11.81 8.29 -5.66
C THR A 52 -12.07 7.12 -6.60
N GLU A 53 -12.84 7.33 -7.67
CA GLU A 53 -12.95 6.32 -8.73
C GLU A 53 -11.66 6.33 -9.57
N LEU A 54 -10.91 5.23 -9.54
CA LEU A 54 -9.66 5.09 -10.31
C LEU A 54 -9.94 4.82 -11.79
N PHE A 55 -10.92 3.96 -12.04
CA PHE A 55 -11.46 3.60 -13.34
C PHE A 55 -12.89 3.07 -13.14
N PRO A 56 -13.73 3.02 -14.20
CA PRO A 56 -15.14 2.68 -14.06
C PRO A 56 -15.38 1.41 -13.22
N GLY A 57 -16.08 1.58 -12.09
CA GLY A 57 -16.39 0.48 -11.17
C GLY A 57 -15.27 0.05 -10.23
N CYS A 58 -14.18 0.83 -10.11
CA CYS A 58 -13.13 0.61 -9.12
C CYS A 58 -12.89 1.87 -8.28
N LEU A 59 -13.14 1.75 -6.99
CA LEU A 59 -12.97 2.83 -6.03
C LEU A 59 -11.68 2.62 -5.23
N HIS A 60 -10.89 3.68 -5.13
CA HIS A 60 -9.92 3.84 -4.06
C HIS A 60 -10.62 4.49 -2.86
N VAL A 61 -10.43 3.90 -1.67
CA VAL A 61 -11.07 4.37 -0.43
C VAL A 61 -10.01 4.49 0.66
N LEU A 62 -9.98 5.64 1.32
CA LEU A 62 -9.28 5.82 2.59
C LEU A 62 -10.30 5.81 3.72
N MET A 63 -10.05 5.01 4.74
CA MET A 63 -10.95 4.80 5.86
C MET A 63 -10.20 4.94 7.17
N HIS A 64 -10.76 5.66 8.12
CA HIS A 64 -10.31 5.70 9.49
C HIS A 64 -11.11 4.70 10.31
N ALA A 65 -10.42 3.81 11.03
CA ALA A 65 -11.00 2.86 11.96
C ALA A 65 -10.63 3.25 13.39
N SER A 66 -11.65 3.60 14.17
CA SER A 66 -11.52 3.84 15.60
C SER A 66 -11.60 2.52 16.34
N HIS A 67 -10.76 2.37 17.37
CA HIS A 67 -10.77 1.20 18.24
C HIS A 67 -11.28 1.57 19.63
N ALA A 68 -11.72 0.57 20.39
CA ALA A 68 -12.03 0.77 21.80
C ALA A 68 -10.81 1.36 22.54
N PRO A 69 -11.03 2.37 23.41
CA PRO A 69 -9.96 2.98 24.18
C PRO A 69 -9.29 1.92 25.07
N VAL A 70 -7.97 1.89 25.05
CA VAL A 70 -7.18 1.06 25.96
C VAL A 70 -6.62 1.99 27.05
N PRO A 71 -6.77 1.67 28.34
CA PRO A 71 -6.14 2.43 29.40
C PRO A 71 -4.61 2.39 29.22
N THR A 72 -4.05 3.49 28.73
CA THR A 72 -2.60 3.69 28.62
C THR A 72 -2.11 4.48 29.84
N PRO A 73 -0.94 4.15 30.42
CA PRO A 73 -0.30 5.03 31.40
C PRO A 73 -0.02 6.38 30.72
N GLY A 74 -0.83 7.39 31.00
CA GLY A 74 -0.78 8.70 30.31
C GLY A 74 -2.11 9.19 29.73
N GLY A 75 -3.18 8.38 29.78
CA GLY A 75 -4.56 8.84 29.56
C GLY A 75 -4.98 9.16 28.11
N THR A 76 -4.07 9.03 27.14
CA THR A 76 -4.40 9.21 25.71
C THR A 76 -4.55 7.84 25.05
N SER A 77 -5.78 7.53 24.60
CA SER A 77 -5.98 6.39 23.71
C SER A 77 -5.28 6.65 22.38
N PRO A 78 -4.62 5.64 21.78
CA PRO A 78 -3.97 5.82 20.50
C PRO A 78 -5.01 6.26 19.46
N PRO A 79 -4.67 7.20 18.55
CA PRO A 79 -5.54 7.57 17.45
C PRO A 79 -5.88 6.32 16.62
N GLY A 80 -7.06 6.33 15.99
CA GLY A 80 -7.50 5.25 15.11
C GLY A 80 -6.55 5.06 13.93
N ASP A 81 -6.73 3.95 13.22
CA ASP A 81 -5.88 3.56 12.10
C ASP A 81 -6.48 4.00 10.77
N CYS A 82 -5.66 4.57 9.88
CA CYS A 82 -6.06 4.85 8.50
C CYS A 82 -5.74 3.62 7.63
N TYR A 83 -6.72 3.18 6.86
CA TYR A 83 -6.63 2.05 5.95
C TYR A 83 -6.94 2.46 4.51
N GLN A 84 -6.17 1.93 3.57
CA GLN A 84 -6.43 2.02 2.14
C GLN A 84 -7.09 0.74 1.63
N LEU A 85 -8.15 0.91 0.85
CA LEU A 85 -8.87 -0.16 0.16
C LEU A 85 -9.00 0.17 -1.33
N LEU A 86 -8.86 -0.83 -2.19
CA LEU A 86 -9.30 -0.76 -3.57
C LEU A 86 -10.51 -1.69 -3.71
N LEU A 87 -11.66 -1.13 -4.06
CA LEU A 87 -12.95 -1.81 -4.09
C LEU A 87 -13.49 -1.90 -5.51
N GLY A 88 -13.74 -3.12 -5.97
CA GLY A 88 -14.41 -3.38 -7.23
C GLY A 88 -15.91 -3.46 -7.03
N LEU A 89 -16.69 -2.73 -7.83
CA LEU A 89 -18.14 -2.72 -7.83
C LEU A 89 -18.69 -3.42 -9.06
N ARG A 90 -19.64 -4.34 -8.87
CA ARG A 90 -20.28 -5.10 -9.94
C ARG A 90 -21.78 -5.24 -9.68
N GLU A 91 -22.59 -5.19 -10.72
CA GLU A 91 -24.06 -5.40 -10.58
C GLU A 91 -24.38 -6.84 -10.19
N GLN A 92 -23.70 -7.78 -10.85
CA GLN A 92 -23.88 -9.21 -10.64
C GLN A 92 -22.72 -9.83 -9.87
N HIS A 93 -23.08 -10.84 -9.07
CA HIS A 93 -22.10 -11.66 -8.38
C HIS A 93 -21.25 -12.46 -9.38
N ALA A 94 -19.93 -12.42 -9.21
CA ALA A 94 -18.97 -13.12 -10.06
C ALA A 94 -18.34 -14.31 -9.31
N PRO A 95 -18.74 -15.57 -9.58
CA PRO A 95 -18.23 -16.75 -8.84
C PRO A 95 -16.71 -16.92 -8.90
N ARG A 96 -16.05 -16.43 -9.97
CA ARG A 96 -14.58 -16.47 -10.09
C ARG A 96 -13.85 -15.56 -9.10
N LEU A 97 -14.56 -14.61 -8.49
CA LEU A 97 -14.04 -13.63 -7.53
C LEU A 97 -14.56 -13.90 -6.11
N GLU A 98 -15.03 -15.11 -5.80
CA GLU A 98 -15.59 -15.45 -4.49
C GLU A 98 -14.63 -15.11 -3.34
N ARG A 99 -13.34 -15.42 -3.50
CA ARG A 99 -12.30 -15.12 -2.49
C ARG A 99 -12.09 -13.62 -2.28
N ALA A 100 -12.46 -12.80 -3.26
CA ALA A 100 -12.38 -11.35 -3.21
C ALA A 100 -13.68 -10.72 -2.71
N PHE A 101 -14.77 -11.49 -2.57
CA PHE A 101 -16.08 -10.97 -2.28
C PHE A 101 -16.14 -10.42 -0.86
N ILE A 102 -16.53 -9.15 -0.74
CA ILE A 102 -16.69 -8.45 0.53
C ILE A 102 -18.14 -8.53 0.98
N GLY A 103 -19.08 -8.35 0.04
CA GLY A 103 -20.51 -8.37 0.32
C GLY A 103 -21.32 -7.60 -0.70
N ARG A 104 -22.63 -7.45 -0.45
CA ARG A 104 -23.55 -6.67 -1.28
C ARG A 104 -23.96 -5.41 -0.53
N ALA A 105 -23.72 -4.24 -1.12
CA ALA A 105 -24.07 -2.97 -0.49
C ALA A 105 -25.59 -2.88 -0.30
N GLY A 106 -26.02 -2.64 0.93
CA GLY A 106 -27.45 -2.68 1.30
C GLY A 106 -28.20 -1.37 1.07
N GLN A 107 -27.49 -0.25 0.98
CA GLN A 107 -28.07 1.09 1.00
C GLN A 107 -27.18 2.10 0.27
N GLY A 108 -27.69 3.32 0.09
CA GLY A 108 -27.00 4.43 -0.54
C GLY A 108 -26.73 4.23 -2.06
N PRO A 109 -25.86 5.04 -2.68
CA PRO A 109 -25.60 5.03 -4.12
C PRO A 109 -25.08 3.69 -4.67
N PHE A 110 -24.55 2.80 -3.84
CA PHE A 110 -24.07 1.49 -4.27
C PHE A 110 -25.04 0.35 -3.93
N ALA A 111 -26.25 0.65 -3.45
CA ALA A 111 -27.23 -0.35 -3.07
C ALA A 111 -27.45 -1.38 -4.19
N GLY A 112 -27.37 -2.67 -3.84
CA GLY A 112 -27.51 -3.77 -4.78
C GLY A 112 -26.27 -4.08 -5.62
N LEU A 113 -25.15 -3.37 -5.45
CA LEU A 113 -23.89 -3.77 -6.08
C LEU A 113 -23.14 -4.77 -5.19
N ALA A 114 -22.54 -5.78 -5.84
CA ALA A 114 -21.56 -6.67 -5.24
C ALA A 114 -20.21 -5.93 -5.16
N VAL A 115 -19.59 -5.98 -3.97
CA VAL A 115 -18.34 -5.31 -3.62
C VAL A 115 -17.24 -6.36 -3.44
N TYR A 116 -16.07 -6.08 -4.01
CA TYR A 116 -14.92 -6.98 -4.00
C TYR A 116 -13.64 -6.24 -3.60
N ASP A 117 -12.67 -6.92 -3.01
CA ASP A 117 -11.29 -6.41 -2.96
C ASP A 117 -10.71 -6.46 -4.38
N ALA A 118 -10.50 -5.28 -4.96
CA ALA A 118 -10.10 -5.14 -6.36
C ALA A 118 -8.70 -5.70 -6.63
N LEU A 119 -7.83 -5.83 -5.63
CA LEU A 119 -6.48 -6.40 -5.85
C LEU A 119 -6.52 -7.89 -6.20
N HIS A 120 -7.59 -8.59 -5.84
CA HIS A 120 -7.81 -9.99 -6.20
C HIS A 120 -8.50 -10.17 -7.57
N ASP A 121 -8.95 -9.09 -8.20
CA ASP A 121 -9.47 -9.12 -9.57
C ASP A 121 -8.35 -8.82 -10.57
N PRO A 122 -7.91 -9.79 -11.41
CA PRO A 122 -6.82 -9.60 -12.37
C PRO A 122 -7.04 -8.41 -13.32
N ARG A 123 -8.29 -8.11 -13.68
CA ARG A 123 -8.60 -6.95 -14.52
C ARG A 123 -8.28 -5.64 -13.79
N SER A 124 -8.68 -5.55 -12.52
CA SER A 124 -8.49 -4.35 -11.71
C SER A 124 -7.01 -4.16 -11.34
N ALA A 125 -6.31 -5.24 -11.00
CA ALA A 125 -4.86 -5.24 -10.81
C ALA A 125 -4.11 -4.80 -12.08
N HIS A 126 -4.52 -5.29 -13.26
CA HIS A 126 -3.93 -4.86 -14.52
C HIS A 126 -4.15 -3.35 -14.79
N LEU A 127 -5.38 -2.85 -14.58
CA LEU A 127 -5.69 -1.43 -14.76
C LEU A 127 -4.96 -0.53 -13.76
N LEU A 128 -4.63 -1.02 -12.58
CA LEU A 128 -3.81 -0.31 -11.60
C LEU A 128 -2.37 -0.10 -12.12
N LEU A 129 -1.77 -1.10 -12.77
CA LEU A 129 -0.48 -0.92 -13.44
C LEU A 129 -0.57 0.12 -14.55
N GLU A 130 -1.58 0.01 -15.42
CA GLU A 130 -1.79 0.99 -16.51
C GLU A 130 -1.98 2.41 -15.97
N ARG A 131 -2.62 2.55 -14.80
CA ARG A 131 -2.71 3.84 -14.11
C ARG A 131 -1.34 4.32 -13.61
N LEU A 132 -0.55 3.45 -12.97
CA LEU A 132 0.78 3.81 -12.44
C LEU A 132 1.77 4.24 -13.54
N ARG A 133 1.63 3.69 -14.75
CA ARG A 133 2.47 4.03 -15.91
C ARG A 133 2.28 5.47 -16.41
N GLN A 134 1.23 6.16 -15.98
CA GLN A 134 0.87 7.49 -16.47
C GLN A 134 0.95 8.50 -15.32
N PRO A 135 2.04 9.26 -15.17
CA PRO A 135 2.10 10.30 -14.15
C PRO A 135 0.93 11.29 -14.25
N GLY A 136 0.45 11.78 -13.12
CA GLY A 136 -0.67 12.72 -13.05
C GLY A 136 -1.57 12.47 -11.86
N THR A 137 -2.78 13.04 -11.89
CA THR A 137 -3.69 13.02 -10.73
C THR A 137 -5.02 12.33 -11.05
N ALA A 138 -5.68 11.85 -10.00
CA ALA A 138 -7.07 11.44 -10.01
C ALA A 138 -7.69 11.91 -8.69
N GLY A 139 -8.39 13.04 -8.71
CA GLY A 139 -8.80 13.70 -7.48
C GLY A 139 -7.61 14.00 -6.56
N PRO A 140 -7.65 13.60 -5.27
CA PRO A 140 -6.54 13.82 -4.35
C PRO A 140 -5.36 12.88 -4.58
N LEU A 141 -5.54 11.83 -5.39
CA LEU A 141 -4.49 10.85 -5.69
C LEU A 141 -3.48 11.44 -6.69
N ARG A 142 -2.21 11.18 -6.42
CA ARG A 142 -1.08 11.57 -7.26
C ARG A 142 -0.29 10.33 -7.62
N PHE A 143 0.02 10.21 -8.91
CA PHE A 143 0.81 9.14 -9.49
C PHE A 143 2.07 9.77 -10.06
N ASP A 144 3.22 9.29 -9.63
CA ASP A 144 4.53 9.76 -10.07
C ASP A 144 5.37 8.55 -10.51
N ALA A 145 6.38 8.82 -11.32
CA ALA A 145 7.32 7.81 -11.81
C ALA A 145 8.72 8.38 -11.86
N ASP A 146 9.72 7.51 -11.77
CA ASP A 146 11.10 7.89 -12.08
C ASP A 146 11.16 8.27 -13.57
N PRO A 147 11.61 9.49 -13.93
CA PRO A 147 11.74 9.92 -15.32
C PRO A 147 12.67 9.02 -16.17
N GLY A 148 13.61 8.32 -15.53
CA GLY A 148 14.52 7.37 -16.18
C GLY A 148 13.92 5.98 -16.41
N ALA A 149 12.81 5.65 -15.73
CA ALA A 149 12.21 4.32 -15.77
C ALA A 149 11.09 4.22 -16.81
N LEU A 150 11.14 3.18 -17.63
CA LEU A 150 10.04 2.80 -18.53
C LEU A 150 9.42 1.50 -18.04
N VAL A 151 8.17 1.57 -17.58
CA VAL A 151 7.40 0.38 -17.20
C VAL A 151 6.58 -0.09 -18.42
N PRO A 152 6.82 -1.32 -18.93
CA PRO A 152 6.04 -1.89 -20.03
C PRO A 152 4.57 -2.08 -19.66
N GLY A 153 3.68 -1.96 -20.65
CA GLY A 153 2.26 -2.27 -20.48
C GLY A 153 1.98 -3.75 -20.70
N GLY A 154 0.77 -4.18 -20.37
CA GLY A 154 0.34 -5.55 -20.70
C GLY A 154 0.95 -6.65 -19.81
N LEU A 155 1.67 -6.29 -18.76
CA LEU A 155 2.25 -7.26 -17.85
C LEU A 155 1.15 -7.96 -17.02
N PRO A 156 1.11 -9.30 -16.97
CA PRO A 156 0.08 -10.03 -16.25
C PRO A 156 0.26 -9.87 -14.72
N PRO A 157 -0.79 -9.50 -13.97
CA PRO A 157 -0.72 -9.39 -12.51
C PRO A 157 -0.83 -10.74 -11.81
N ARG A 158 -0.09 -10.89 -10.72
CA ARG A 158 -0.17 -12.02 -9.79
C ARG A 158 -0.07 -11.50 -8.36
N LEU A 159 -1.17 -11.59 -7.62
CA LEU A 159 -1.19 -11.22 -6.20
C LEU A 159 -0.37 -12.22 -5.37
N LEU A 160 0.42 -11.71 -4.43
CA LEU A 160 1.19 -12.50 -3.49
C LEU A 160 0.47 -12.66 -2.15
N ASP A 161 0.30 -13.91 -1.72
CA ASP A 161 -0.36 -14.26 -0.46
C ASP A 161 0.61 -14.31 0.73
N VAL A 162 1.85 -13.80 0.62
CA VAL A 162 2.92 -14.05 1.61
C VAL A 162 3.13 -12.88 2.61
N GLU A 163 2.88 -11.63 2.22
CA GLU A 163 3.21 -10.46 3.07
C GLU A 163 2.20 -10.16 4.20
N GLN A 164 2.70 -9.95 5.42
CA GLN A 164 1.86 -9.82 6.62
C GLN A 164 1.12 -8.48 6.75
N SER A 165 1.73 -7.36 6.35
CA SER A 165 1.22 -6.00 6.62
C SER A 165 0.64 -5.28 5.40
N ASN A 166 0.94 -5.75 4.19
CA ASN A 166 0.59 -5.10 2.93
C ASN A 166 0.06 -6.11 1.91
N SER A 167 -0.33 -5.63 0.74
CA SER A 167 -0.67 -6.48 -0.39
C SER A 167 0.30 -6.21 -1.53
N SER A 168 0.87 -7.27 -2.10
CA SER A 168 1.86 -7.14 -3.16
C SER A 168 1.41 -7.84 -4.43
N ILE A 169 1.59 -7.19 -5.58
CA ILE A 169 1.25 -7.71 -6.90
C ILE A 169 2.53 -7.77 -7.72
N VAL A 170 2.87 -8.95 -8.23
CA VAL A 170 3.93 -9.11 -9.24
C VAL A 170 3.33 -8.91 -10.62
N TYR A 171 4.03 -8.17 -11.48
CA TYR A 171 3.65 -7.92 -12.87
C TYR A 171 4.69 -8.52 -13.81
N GLY A 172 4.29 -9.57 -14.53
CA GLY A 172 5.13 -10.24 -15.54
C GLY A 172 6.51 -10.68 -15.05
N ASP A 173 6.62 -11.00 -13.75
CA ASP A 173 7.88 -11.34 -13.05
C ASP A 173 9.01 -10.30 -13.20
N ALA A 174 8.67 -9.07 -13.61
CA ALA A 174 9.62 -7.98 -13.81
C ALA A 174 9.49 -6.88 -12.75
N TYR A 175 8.28 -6.68 -12.22
CA TYR A 175 8.01 -5.66 -11.22
C TYR A 175 7.13 -6.19 -10.10
N ILE A 176 7.28 -5.60 -8.92
CA ILE A 176 6.43 -5.84 -7.76
C ILE A 176 5.88 -4.50 -7.27
N LEU A 177 4.55 -4.42 -7.17
CA LEU A 177 3.84 -3.31 -6.57
C LEU A 177 3.47 -3.69 -5.14
N LYS A 178 3.98 -2.93 -4.19
CA LYS A 178 3.55 -2.98 -2.80
C LYS A 178 2.45 -1.95 -2.58
N VAL A 179 1.26 -2.41 -2.21
CA VAL A 179 0.11 -1.58 -1.87
C VAL A 179 0.00 -1.53 -0.35
N PHE A 180 0.19 -0.34 0.22
CA PHE A 180 0.15 -0.18 1.67
C PHE A 180 -1.28 -0.27 2.18
N ARG A 181 -1.55 -1.15 3.14
CA ARG A 181 -2.93 -1.33 3.64
C ARG A 181 -3.23 -0.41 4.81
N ARG A 182 -2.28 -0.23 5.73
CA ARG A 182 -2.34 0.75 6.82
C ARG A 182 -1.49 1.95 6.44
N ILE A 183 -2.11 3.14 6.40
CA ILE A 183 -1.49 4.36 5.89
C ILE A 183 -1.02 5.23 7.03
N GLN A 184 0.25 5.64 6.95
CA GLN A 184 0.83 6.66 7.80
C GLN A 184 0.98 7.97 7.04
N PRO A 185 0.90 9.13 7.72
CA PRO A 185 1.11 10.42 7.08
C PRO A 185 2.57 10.56 6.61
N GLY A 186 2.78 11.24 5.49
CA GLY A 186 4.10 11.52 4.93
C GLY A 186 4.59 10.50 3.89
N VAL A 187 5.87 10.60 3.56
CA VAL A 187 6.53 9.67 2.64
C VAL A 187 6.75 8.34 3.37
N ASN A 188 6.39 7.22 2.74
CA ASN A 188 6.64 5.92 3.34
C ASN A 188 8.15 5.60 3.27
N PRO A 189 8.76 5.04 4.33
CA PRO A 189 10.18 4.69 4.33
C PRO A 189 10.59 3.78 3.17
N ASP A 190 9.72 2.87 2.72
CA ASP A 190 10.01 2.01 1.56
C ASP A 190 10.22 2.82 0.27
N LEU A 191 9.62 4.00 0.15
CA LEU A 191 9.87 4.92 -0.97
C LEU A 191 11.06 5.84 -0.68
N GLU A 192 11.09 6.47 0.50
CA GLU A 192 12.11 7.45 0.87
C GLU A 192 13.52 6.85 0.87
N VAL A 193 13.67 5.70 1.52
CA VAL A 193 14.97 5.03 1.69
C VAL A 193 15.47 4.48 0.37
N THR A 194 14.60 3.80 -0.40
CA THR A 194 15.00 3.16 -1.66
C THR A 194 15.31 4.20 -2.75
N ALA A 195 14.56 5.30 -2.81
CA ALA A 195 14.87 6.40 -3.71
C ALA A 195 16.19 7.10 -3.32
N ALA A 196 16.44 7.32 -2.03
CA ALA A 196 17.69 7.90 -1.56
C ALA A 196 18.91 7.02 -1.88
N LEU A 197 18.80 5.71 -1.66
CA LEU A 197 19.83 4.73 -2.04
C LEU A 197 20.13 4.77 -3.54
N ALA A 198 19.09 4.78 -4.37
CA ALA A 198 19.23 4.86 -5.81
C ALA A 198 19.91 6.17 -6.25
N ALA A 199 19.59 7.29 -5.60
CA ALA A 199 20.23 8.59 -5.86
C ALA A 199 21.73 8.59 -5.51
N GLN A 200 22.18 7.75 -4.58
CA GLN A 200 23.60 7.53 -4.27
C GLN A 200 24.26 6.50 -5.18
N GLY A 201 23.55 5.96 -6.18
CA GLY A 201 24.05 4.91 -7.05
C GLY A 201 24.17 3.54 -6.38
N CYS A 202 23.55 3.33 -5.21
CA CYS A 202 23.55 2.03 -4.55
C CYS A 202 22.64 1.06 -5.31
N THR A 203 23.22 -0.01 -5.85
CA THR A 203 22.51 -1.01 -6.65
C THR A 203 22.07 -2.24 -5.85
N ARG A 204 22.39 -2.31 -4.55
CA ARG A 204 22.04 -3.43 -3.66
C ARG A 204 20.54 -3.53 -3.38
N VAL A 205 19.79 -2.46 -3.61
CA VAL A 205 18.33 -2.41 -3.44
C VAL A 205 17.70 -1.95 -4.75
N PRO A 206 16.67 -2.65 -5.28
CA PRO A 206 15.96 -2.21 -6.46
C PRO A 206 15.39 -0.79 -6.30
N ALA A 207 15.71 0.10 -7.24
CA ALA A 207 15.18 1.47 -7.23
C ALA A 207 13.67 1.48 -7.53
N PRO A 208 12.86 2.30 -6.85
CA PRO A 208 11.45 2.46 -7.17
C PRO A 208 11.29 3.10 -8.56
N VAL A 209 10.41 2.56 -9.37
CA VAL A 209 10.17 3.03 -10.76
C VAL A 209 8.87 3.83 -10.90
N ALA A 210 7.91 3.58 -10.02
CA ALA A 210 6.68 4.37 -9.92
C ALA A 210 6.08 4.27 -8.52
N TRP A 211 5.28 5.26 -8.15
CA TRP A 211 4.57 5.26 -6.87
C TRP A 211 3.30 6.09 -6.97
N PHE A 212 2.43 5.91 -5.99
CA PHE A 212 1.26 6.75 -5.86
C PHE A 212 1.03 7.12 -4.40
N GLY A 213 0.42 8.28 -4.21
CA GLY A 213 0.09 8.85 -2.92
C GLY A 213 -1.23 9.59 -2.97
N THR A 214 -1.61 10.15 -1.83
CA THR A 214 -2.74 11.07 -1.70
C THR A 214 -2.27 12.40 -1.16
N THR A 215 -3.00 13.47 -1.45
CA THR A 215 -2.86 14.79 -0.81
C THR A 215 -3.92 15.04 0.27
N ALA A 216 -4.97 14.20 0.34
CA ALA A 216 -6.08 14.34 1.28
C ALA A 216 -6.40 12.99 2.00
N PRO A 217 -6.80 13.02 3.28
CA PRO A 217 -6.95 14.22 4.13
C PRO A 217 -5.61 14.88 4.50
N GLN A 218 -4.50 14.17 4.29
CA GLN A 218 -3.14 14.69 4.39
C GLN A 218 -2.22 13.90 3.47
N PRO A 219 -1.04 14.45 3.10
CA PRO A 219 -0.08 13.75 2.26
C PRO A 219 0.30 12.38 2.83
N ALA A 220 0.24 11.35 2.01
CA ALA A 220 0.69 10.00 2.37
C ALA A 220 1.07 9.18 1.13
N THR A 221 2.08 8.32 1.26
CA THR A 221 2.39 7.32 0.23
C THR A 221 1.45 6.13 0.35
N LEU A 222 0.93 5.66 -0.77
CA LEU A 222 -0.11 4.63 -0.85
C LEU A 222 0.37 3.33 -1.49
N GLY A 223 1.38 3.40 -2.35
CA GLY A 223 2.06 2.22 -2.85
C GLY A 223 3.25 2.54 -3.74
N VAL A 224 4.14 1.56 -3.89
CA VAL A 224 5.43 1.68 -4.57
C VAL A 224 5.61 0.49 -5.51
N LEU A 225 5.95 0.78 -6.76
CA LEU A 225 6.32 -0.16 -7.80
C LEU A 225 7.85 -0.16 -7.94
N GLN A 226 8.46 -1.33 -7.87
CA GLN A 226 9.90 -1.52 -8.00
C GLN A 226 10.19 -2.79 -8.83
N PRO A 227 11.42 -2.95 -9.36
CA PRO A 227 11.84 -4.19 -10.01
C PRO A 227 11.65 -5.39 -9.09
N PHE A 228 11.17 -6.49 -9.66
CA PHE A 228 11.06 -7.77 -8.96
C PHE A 228 12.29 -8.63 -9.29
N LEU A 229 12.76 -9.39 -8.31
CA LEU A 229 13.89 -10.30 -8.46
C LEU A 229 13.35 -11.75 -8.45
N PRO A 230 12.90 -12.29 -9.59
CA PRO A 230 12.21 -13.59 -9.64
C PRO A 230 13.12 -14.77 -9.25
N ASP A 231 14.42 -14.64 -9.51
CA ASP A 231 15.42 -15.67 -9.24
C ASP A 231 16.11 -15.50 -7.87
N ALA A 232 15.68 -14.51 -7.08
CA ALA A 232 16.26 -14.29 -5.75
C ALA A 232 15.83 -15.40 -4.79
N THR A 233 16.78 -15.87 -3.98
CA THR A 233 16.51 -16.79 -2.87
C THR A 233 16.47 -16.00 -1.57
N ASP A 234 15.46 -16.27 -0.74
CA ASP A 234 15.38 -15.74 0.61
C ASP A 234 16.61 -16.17 1.44
N GLY A 235 17.32 -15.19 2.02
CA GLY A 235 18.59 -15.44 2.73
C GLY A 235 18.43 -16.34 3.96
N TRP A 236 17.29 -16.27 4.65
CA TRP A 236 16.99 -17.15 5.78
C TRP A 236 16.81 -18.60 5.31
N THR A 237 16.04 -18.80 4.25
CA THR A 237 15.86 -20.11 3.62
C THR A 237 17.17 -20.68 3.11
N LEU A 238 18.02 -19.86 2.50
CA LEU A 238 19.35 -20.26 2.02
C LEU A 238 20.22 -20.74 3.19
N ALA A 239 20.32 -19.96 4.27
CA ALA A 239 21.10 -20.32 5.45
C ALA A 239 20.60 -21.61 6.12
N LEU A 240 19.28 -21.80 6.24
CA LEU A 240 18.71 -23.03 6.78
C LEU A 240 19.01 -24.26 5.92
N ARG A 241 19.06 -24.12 4.58
CA ARG A 241 19.43 -25.21 3.68
C ARG A 241 20.90 -25.60 3.85
N ALA A 242 21.81 -24.62 3.89
CA ALA A 242 23.23 -24.87 4.13
C ALA A 242 23.45 -25.57 5.49
N LEU A 243 22.80 -25.08 6.55
CA LEU A 243 22.84 -25.71 7.87
C LEU A 243 22.34 -27.16 7.86
N ALA A 244 21.23 -27.43 7.17
CA ALA A 244 20.65 -28.77 7.09
C ALA A 244 21.52 -29.75 6.27
N ALA A 245 22.24 -29.25 5.27
CA ALA A 245 23.17 -30.03 4.45
C ALA A 245 24.55 -30.22 5.13
N GLY A 246 24.87 -29.39 6.12
CA GLY A 246 26.21 -29.36 6.74
C GLY A 246 27.24 -28.63 5.88
N ASP A 247 26.78 -27.77 4.97
CA ASP A 247 27.64 -26.99 4.08
C ASP A 247 28.20 -25.75 4.81
N ASP A 248 29.38 -25.29 4.38
CA ASP A 248 29.94 -24.01 4.82
C ASP A 248 29.10 -22.84 4.25
N PHE A 249 28.85 -21.83 5.08
CA PHE A 249 28.06 -20.63 4.74
C PHE A 249 28.89 -19.34 4.93
N THR A 250 30.20 -19.46 5.12
CA THR A 250 31.08 -18.33 5.45
C THR A 250 31.17 -17.33 4.29
N ALA A 251 31.21 -17.81 3.04
CA ALA A 251 31.30 -16.95 1.86
C ALA A 251 30.05 -16.09 1.67
N GLU A 252 28.86 -16.69 1.75
CA GLU A 252 27.57 -15.99 1.64
C GLU A 252 27.39 -14.98 2.78
N ALA A 253 27.84 -15.32 3.99
CA ALA A 253 27.80 -14.41 5.14
C ALA A 253 28.73 -13.20 4.95
N ASP A 254 29.94 -13.40 4.40
CA ASP A 254 30.87 -12.32 4.08
C ASP A 254 30.32 -11.40 2.98
N GLU A 255 29.76 -11.98 1.90
CA GLU A 255 29.10 -11.22 0.83
C GLU A 255 27.91 -10.40 1.34
N LEU A 256 27.08 -10.99 2.21
CA LEU A 256 25.98 -10.27 2.87
C LEU A 256 26.52 -9.12 3.74
N GLY A 257 27.62 -9.33 4.46
CA GLY A 257 28.29 -8.31 5.25
C GLY A 257 28.77 -7.13 4.39
N GLY A 258 29.42 -7.43 3.26
CA GLY A 258 29.85 -6.42 2.28
C GLY A 258 28.67 -5.64 1.69
N ALA A 259 27.60 -6.33 1.26
CA ALA A 259 26.40 -5.70 0.74
C ALA A 259 25.72 -4.79 1.79
N MET A 260 25.65 -5.21 3.05
CA MET A 260 25.10 -4.41 4.14
C MET A 260 25.94 -3.16 4.41
N ALA A 261 27.28 -3.28 4.35
CA ALA A 261 28.18 -2.15 4.51
C ALA A 261 27.98 -1.11 3.40
N GLU A 262 27.85 -1.53 2.14
CA GLU A 262 27.56 -0.63 1.02
C GLU A 262 26.24 0.13 1.21
N VAL A 263 25.17 -0.56 1.64
CA VAL A 263 23.88 0.08 1.93
C VAL A 263 24.02 1.09 3.06
N HIS A 264 24.66 0.73 4.17
CA HIS A 264 24.85 1.64 5.30
C HIS A 264 25.67 2.89 4.95
N LEU A 265 26.73 2.74 4.16
CA LEU A 265 27.53 3.87 3.69
C LEU A 265 26.71 4.79 2.78
N ALA A 266 25.91 4.24 1.87
CA ALA A 266 25.02 5.02 1.02
C ALA A 266 23.93 5.75 1.83
N LEU A 267 23.36 5.12 2.87
CA LEU A 267 22.41 5.77 3.76
C LEU A 267 23.05 6.91 4.56
N ALA A 268 24.27 6.72 5.06
CA ALA A 268 25.00 7.75 5.79
C ALA A 268 25.32 8.97 4.90
N GLU A 269 25.64 8.74 3.63
CA GLU A 269 25.84 9.82 2.66
C GLU A 269 24.52 10.55 2.34
N ALA A 270 23.42 9.80 2.16
CA ALA A 270 22.13 10.38 1.79
C ALA A 270 21.45 11.18 2.92
N PHE A 271 21.54 10.71 4.17
CA PHE A 271 20.81 11.28 5.30
C PHE A 271 21.70 11.95 6.35
N GLY A 272 23.03 11.83 6.22
CA GLY A 272 23.98 12.19 7.25
C GLY A 272 24.05 11.15 8.38
N PRO A 273 25.05 11.24 9.27
CA PRO A 273 25.12 10.37 10.44
C PRO A 273 23.91 10.60 11.35
N ALA A 274 23.34 9.51 11.88
CA ALA A 274 22.25 9.58 12.85
C ALA A 274 22.71 10.38 14.08
N GLY A 275 22.34 11.65 14.14
CA GLY A 275 22.56 12.48 15.32
C GLY A 275 21.73 11.94 16.49
N PRO A 276 22.19 12.05 17.75
CA PRO A 276 21.47 11.52 18.91
C PRO A 276 20.10 12.15 19.21
N ASN A 277 19.55 13.03 18.35
CA ASN A 277 18.16 13.51 18.39
C ASN A 277 17.81 14.21 17.07
N ALA A 278 17.25 13.49 16.09
CA ALA A 278 16.64 14.09 14.92
C ALA A 278 15.13 13.79 14.92
N SER A 279 14.38 14.52 15.74
CA SER A 279 12.94 14.65 15.53
C SER A 279 12.72 15.35 14.18
N ALA A 280 11.93 14.71 13.33
CA ALA A 280 11.55 15.18 11.99
C ALA A 280 11.23 16.68 11.97
N SER A 281 12.07 17.44 11.26
CA SER A 281 11.74 18.78 10.80
C SER A 281 12.14 18.89 9.34
N ALA A 282 11.13 19.21 8.54
CA ALA A 282 11.15 19.33 7.10
C ALA A 282 12.30 20.18 6.55
N ARG A 283 12.87 19.73 5.43
CA ARG A 283 13.35 20.64 4.38
C ARG A 283 12.91 20.10 3.02
N CYS A 284 11.81 20.66 2.52
CA CYS A 284 11.60 20.80 1.08
C CYS A 284 12.43 22.00 0.62
N THR A 285 13.25 21.77 -0.40
CA THR A 285 13.60 22.75 -1.44
C THR A 285 13.45 22.07 -2.77
#